data_AF-A0A512AA37-F1
#
_entry.id   AF-A0A512AA37-F1
#
_cell.length_a   1.000
_cell.length_b   1.000
_cell.length_c   1.000
_cell.angle_alpha   90.00
_cell.angle_beta   90.00
_cell.angle_gamma   90.00
#
_symmetry.space_group_name_H-M   'P 1'
#
loop_
_entity.id
_entity.type
_entity.pdbx_description
1 polymer ?
#
loop_
_entity_poly.entity_id
_entity_poly.type
_entity_poly.pdbx_seq_one_letter_code
_entity_poly.pdbx_strand_id
1 'polypeptide(L)'
;MLEKAFMKAVGLLQEHRSDVVAKWQKLEQGTNLLYKHYAKQMYQILDLDKFDGVIMNQVLDRISISEAGHIVVTFLEGTEVDL
;
A
#
# COMPACT_ATOMS: atom_id res chain seq x y z
N MET A 1 0.97 -0.65 -17.04
CA MET A 1 1.44 0.62 -16.42
C MET A 1 1.03 0.66 -14.95
N LEU A 2 -0.27 0.47 -14.63
CA LEU A 2 -0.79 0.39 -13.26
C LEU A 2 -0.12 -0.71 -12.41
N GLU A 3 -0.07 -1.95 -12.92
CA GLU A 3 0.60 -3.09 -12.26
C GLU A 3 2.05 -2.79 -11.88
N LYS A 4 2.81 -2.15 -12.77
CA LYS A 4 4.23 -1.83 -12.54
C LYS A 4 4.40 -0.78 -11.45
N ALA A 5 3.54 0.25 -11.43
CA ALA A 5 3.55 1.26 -10.37
C ALA A 5 3.19 0.65 -9.02
N PHE A 6 2.16 -0.19 -8.98
CA PHE A 6 1.78 -0.93 -7.79
C PHE A 6 2.92 -1.81 -7.25
N MET A 7 3.51 -2.66 -8.10
CA MET A 7 4.59 -3.56 -7.66
C MET A 7 5.86 -2.80 -7.23
N LYS A 8 6.16 -1.65 -7.84
CA LYS A 8 7.24 -0.77 -7.35
C LYS A 8 6.94 -0.23 -5.96
N ALA A 9 5.71 0.24 -5.72
CA ALA A 9 5.31 0.74 -4.41
C ALA A 9 5.36 -0.36 -3.35
N VAL A 10 4.89 -1.57 -3.69
CA VAL A 10 5.02 -2.76 -2.82
C VAL A 10 6.48 -3.04 -2.49
N GLY A 11 7.38 -3.01 -3.47
CA GLY A 11 8.82 -3.19 -3.25
C GLY A 11 9.40 -2.19 -2.25
N LEU A 12 9.06 -0.91 -2.37
CA LEU A 12 9.50 0.11 -1.41
C LEU A 12 8.94 -0.13 0.01
N LEU A 13 7.68 -0.55 0.12
CA LEU A 13 7.10 -0.92 1.43
C LEU A 13 7.79 -2.15 2.04
N GLN A 14 8.20 -3.12 1.23
CA GLN A 14 8.96 -4.29 1.66
C GLN A 14 10.38 -3.91 2.11
N GLU A 15 11.05 -2.97 1.43
CA GLU A 15 12.35 -2.43 1.85
C GLU A 15 12.27 -1.75 3.22
N HIS A 16 11.14 -1.09 3.52
CA HIS A 16 10.85 -0.43 4.79
C HIS A 16 9.97 -1.26 5.73
N ARG A 17 10.03 -2.60 5.64
CA ARG A 17 9.10 -3.54 6.33
C ARG A 17 8.86 -3.23 7.80
N SER A 18 9.90 -2.98 8.58
CA SER A 18 9.78 -2.74 10.02
C SER A 18 8.93 -1.49 10.33
N ASP A 19 9.14 -0.41 9.58
CA ASP A 19 8.44 0.86 9.79
C ASP A 19 6.97 0.75 9.37
N VAL A 20 6.70 0.12 8.23
CA VAL A 20 5.32 -0.07 7.73
C VAL A 20 4.52 -1.00 8.64
N VAL A 21 5.12 -2.08 9.15
CA VAL A 21 4.48 -2.98 10.12
C VAL A 21 4.16 -2.23 11.42
N ALA A 22 5.10 -1.43 11.94
CA ALA A 22 4.86 -0.63 13.13
C ALA A 22 3.72 0.38 12.93
N LYS A 23 3.60 0.99 11.74
CA LYS A 23 2.47 1.87 11.39
C LYS A 23 1.15 1.10 11.37
N TRP A 24 1.07 -0.03 10.67
CA TRP A 24 -0.17 -0.79 10.53
C TRP A 24 -0.64 -1.38 11.86
N GLN A 25 0.27 -1.82 12.73
CA GLN A 25 -0.07 -2.25 14.09
C GLN A 25 -0.72 -1.13 14.91
N LYS A 26 -0.23 0.11 14.79
CA LYS A 26 -0.87 1.28 15.44
C LYS A 26 -2.27 1.53 14.88
N LEU A 27 -2.46 1.42 13.56
CA LEU A 27 -3.78 1.56 12.94
C LEU A 27 -4.76 0.48 13.39
N GLU A 28 -4.30 -0.77 13.54
CA GLU A 28 -5.12 -1.89 14.02
C GLU A 28 -5.59 -1.74 15.47
N GLN A 29 -4.80 -1.05 16.29
CA GLN A 29 -5.11 -0.71 17.68
C GLN A 29 -5.99 0.54 17.79
N GLY A 30 -6.18 1.28 16.69
CA GLY A 30 -7.02 2.47 16.64
C GLY A 30 -8.52 2.19 16.76
N THR A 31 -9.29 3.25 16.99
CA THR A 31 -10.76 3.19 17.12
C THR A 31 -11.49 3.22 15.78
N ASN A 32 -10.82 3.64 14.70
CA ASN A 32 -11.39 3.66 13.36
C ASN A 32 -11.42 2.24 12.76
N LEU A 33 -12.60 1.64 12.74
CA LEU A 33 -12.82 0.28 12.25
C LEU A 33 -12.45 0.09 10.78
N LEU A 34 -12.62 1.13 9.95
CA LEU A 34 -12.32 1.09 8.53
C LEU A 34 -10.80 0.99 8.30
N TYR A 35 -10.02 1.88 8.94
CA TYR A 35 -8.57 1.83 8.82
C TYR A 35 -7.97 0.57 9.43
N LYS A 36 -8.57 0.05 10.51
CA LYS A 36 -8.21 -1.27 11.05
C LYS A 36 -8.42 -2.38 10.03
N HIS A 37 -9.54 -2.37 9.30
CA HIS A 37 -9.82 -3.38 8.28
C HIS A 37 -8.81 -3.31 7.12
N TYR A 38 -8.46 -2.11 6.66
CA TYR A 38 -7.47 -1.94 5.59
C TYR A 38 -6.05 -2.27 6.03
N ALA A 39 -5.63 -1.86 7.23
CA ALA A 39 -4.31 -2.18 7.77
C ALA A 39 -4.06 -3.70 7.82
N LYS A 40 -5.08 -4.50 8.14
CA LYS A 40 -4.97 -5.97 8.10
C LYS A 40 -4.76 -6.54 6.70
N GLN A 41 -5.37 -5.94 5.67
CA GLN A 41 -5.21 -6.38 4.29
C GLN A 41 -3.80 -6.06 3.77
N MET A 42 -3.18 -4.98 4.26
CA MET A 42 -1.81 -4.60 3.86
C MET A 42 -0.75 -5.66 4.15
N TYR A 43 -0.92 -6.53 5.14
CA TYR A 43 0.09 -7.58 5.37
C TYR A 43 0.25 -8.54 4.20
N GLN A 44 -0.78 -8.69 3.36
CA GLN A 44 -0.72 -9.56 2.18
C GLN A 44 0.30 -9.09 1.15
N ILE A 45 0.64 -7.79 1.13
CA ILE A 45 1.64 -7.27 0.17
C ILE A 45 3.08 -7.41 0.65
N LEU A 46 3.33 -7.76 1.91
CA LEU A 46 4.71 -7.89 2.44
C LEU A 46 5.46 -9.09 1.88
N ASP A 47 4.73 -10.14 1.51
CA ASP A 47 5.28 -11.39 0.95
C ASP A 47 4.87 -11.55 -0.53
N LEU A 48 4.44 -10.46 -1.17
CA LEU A 48 3.96 -10.47 -2.56
C LEU A 48 5.12 -10.34 -3.54
N ASP A 49 5.53 -11.48 -4.12
CA ASP A 49 6.65 -11.54 -5.08
C ASP A 49 6.26 -11.21 -6.52
N LYS A 50 4.98 -11.35 -6.87
CA LYS A 50 4.46 -11.13 -8.22
C LYS A 50 3.10 -10.45 -8.15
N PHE A 51 2.72 -9.79 -9.24
CA PHE A 51 1.43 -9.11 -9.30
C PHE A 51 0.26 -10.06 -9.06
N ASP A 52 -0.65 -9.63 -8.18
CA ASP A 52 -1.95 -10.24 -7.95
C ASP A 52 -3.00 -9.13 -7.98
N GLY A 53 -3.88 -9.18 -8.98
CA GLY A 53 -4.93 -8.19 -9.17
C GLY A 53 -6.02 -8.23 -8.08
N VAL A 54 -6.22 -9.37 -7.43
CA VAL A 54 -7.16 -9.49 -6.30
C VAL A 54 -6.61 -8.72 -5.11
N ILE A 55 -5.33 -8.93 -4.78
CA ILE A 55 -4.66 -8.22 -3.68
C ILE A 55 -4.61 -6.72 -3.99
N MET A 56 -4.26 -6.32 -5.22
CA MET A 56 -4.25 -4.92 -5.62
C MET A 56 -5.61 -4.26 -5.35
N ASN A 57 -6.71 -4.87 -5.77
CA ASN A 57 -8.06 -4.33 -5.58
C ASN A 57 -8.50 -4.26 -4.10
N GLN A 58 -7.85 -5.02 -3.22
CA GLN A 58 -8.13 -5.03 -1.78
C GLN A 58 -7.41 -3.93 -1.00
N VAL A 59 -6.30 -3.40 -1.54
CA VAL A 59 -5.41 -2.49 -0.79
C VAL A 59 -5.19 -1.14 -1.48
N LEU A 60 -5.38 -1.04 -2.80
CA LEU A 60 -5.13 0.17 -3.57
C LEU A 60 -6.33 1.12 -3.50
N ASP A 61 -6.11 2.39 -3.16
CA ASP A 61 -7.09 3.47 -3.31
C ASP A 61 -6.96 4.08 -4.72
N ARG A 62 -5.80 4.66 -5.03
CA ARG A 62 -5.54 5.28 -6.33
C ARG A 62 -4.07 5.29 -6.70
N ILE A 63 -3.82 5.48 -7.98
CA ILE A 63 -2.52 5.88 -8.52
C ILE A 63 -2.71 7.23 -9.20
N SER A 64 -1.97 8.24 -8.76
CA SER A 64 -2.00 9.58 -9.30
C SER A 64 -0.74 9.85 -10.11
N ILE A 65 -0.89 10.50 -11.25
CA ILE A 65 0.22 10.89 -12.13
C ILE A 65 0.09 12.40 -12.39
N SER A 66 1.13 13.16 -12.08
CA SER A 66 1.15 14.61 -12.34
C SER A 66 1.57 14.93 -13.78
N GLU A 67 1.37 16.16 -14.21
CA GLU A 67 1.86 16.65 -15.52
C GLU A 67 3.39 16.54 -15.66
N ALA A 68 4.12 16.61 -14.55
CA ALA A 68 5.57 16.43 -14.51
C ALA A 68 6.00 14.94 -14.55
N GLY A 69 5.04 14.00 -14.61
CA GLY A 69 5.28 12.57 -14.60
C GLY A 69 5.52 11.98 -13.21
N HIS A 70 5.24 12.74 -12.15
CA HIS A 70 5.39 12.29 -10.76
C HIS A 70 4.28 11.29 -10.42
N ILE A 71 4.63 10.11 -9.90
CA ILE A 71 3.67 9.04 -9.62
C ILE A 71 3.55 8.83 -8.12
N VAL A 72 2.32 8.92 -7.60
CA VAL A 72 2.01 8.60 -6.20
C VAL A 72 1.03 7.46 -6.14
N VAL A 73 1.36 6.43 -5.36
CA VAL A 73 0.49 5.28 -5.08
C VAL A 73 -0.09 5.43 -3.68
N THR A 74 -1.42 5.54 -3.58
CA THR A 74 -2.14 5.69 -2.32
C THR A 74 -2.85 4.38 -1.99
N PHE A 75 -2.65 3.87 -0.78
CA PHE A 75 -3.31 2.68 -0.24
C PHE A 75 -4.53 3.06 0.59
N LEU A 76 -5.50 2.15 0.69
CA LEU A 76 -6.78 2.37 1.38
C LEU A 76 -6.64 2.69 2.87
N GLU A 77 -5.58 2.24 3.53
CA GLU A 77 -5.29 2.64 4.93
C GLU A 77 -4.66 4.03 5.06
N GLY A 78 -4.24 4.63 3.94
CA GLY A 78 -3.71 5.99 3.88
C GLY A 78 -2.18 6.10 3.79
N THR A 79 -1.45 5.01 3.51
CA THR A 79 -0.04 5.14 3.08
C THR A 79 0.02 5.69 1.66
N GLU A 80 0.92 6.64 1.45
CA GLU A 80 1.28 7.15 0.14
C GLU A 80 2.73 6.78 -0.15
N VAL A 81 2.99 6.27 -1.35
CA VAL A 81 4.32 5.92 -1.83
C VAL A 81 4.62 6.72 -3.08
N ASP A 82 5.72 7.45 -3.03
CA ASP A 82 6.26 8.26 -4.12
C ASP A 82 7.27 7.42 -4.94
N LEU A 83 7.19 7.45 -6.28
CA LEU A 83 7.90 6.53 -7.20
C LEU A 83 8.89 7.20 -8.15
#